data_AF-A0A2G1BXS7-F1
#
_entry.id   AF-A0A2G1BXS7-F1
#
_cell.length_a   1.000
_cell.length_b   1.000
_cell.length_c   1.000
_cell.angle_alpha   90.00
_cell.angle_beta   90.00
_cell.angle_gamma   90.00
#
_symmetry.space_group_name_H-M   'P 1'
#
loop_
_entity.id
_entity.type
_entity.pdbx_description
1 polymer ?
#
loop_
_entity_poly.entity_id
_entity_poly.type
_entity_poly.pdbx_seq_one_letter_code
_entity_poly.pdbx_strand_id
1 'polypeptide(L)'
;MIDIEKYRKKALQILSPIKPADKGTSAVNNFLFSAKRSEASRLLPEYYLIFFLFSDLLNFKNLGRFEKIAWSFPIDYKGKAFLIEHRKFGVGVFIQDEEDQEMAKEIAKKISGAVKSIRPYYDHLAQEAVSNSEFNVINNNRQLFDRFNFLLNSYKTEYQKFIDNKGKTEKKVEKSEFGEFTTITSLDFEFKQRANWLAISCIEAFYSWTEHLFIHLAIIGQNLSDGEKVSELIGAEWKTKFKAAIPINSSKEAESFYNELITVRNQLRNFVAHGAFGKDGNAFRFHSKTGAVPVLMNHKKSKNKFSLHGFLTFKENEVIELIEEFIKFLWSDTTAPAMEYTQEYQLPTILTLSANGTYKAACDSMEDMRIFADEIMNELDNAANMDW
;
A
#
# COMPACT_ATOMS: atom_id res chain seq x y z
N MET A 1 20.86 -22.34 -6.33
CA MET A 1 20.68 -22.94 -5.00
C MET A 1 21.62 -22.23 -4.04
N ILE A 2 21.10 -21.65 -2.96
CA ILE A 2 21.90 -20.90 -1.99
C ILE A 2 22.67 -21.86 -1.07
N ASP A 3 23.88 -21.49 -0.66
CA ASP A 3 24.67 -22.26 0.32
C ASP A 3 24.22 -21.92 1.75
N ILE A 4 23.17 -22.59 2.24
CA ILE A 4 22.58 -22.36 3.57
C ILE A 4 23.63 -22.55 4.68
N GLU A 5 24.48 -23.57 4.56
CA GLU A 5 25.49 -23.89 5.58
C GLU A 5 26.53 -22.79 5.76
N LYS A 6 26.90 -22.10 4.67
CA LYS A 6 27.73 -20.89 4.76
C LYS A 6 27.09 -19.81 5.63
N TYR A 7 25.79 -19.56 5.48
CA TYR A 7 25.09 -18.55 6.28
C TYR A 7 24.89 -19.00 7.73
N ARG A 8 24.61 -20.30 7.97
CA ARG A 8 24.56 -20.90 9.31
C ARG A 8 25.87 -20.66 10.08
N LYS A 9 27.01 -21.01 9.48
CA LYS A 9 28.34 -20.81 10.08
C LYS A 9 28.64 -19.34 10.36
N LYS A 10 28.32 -18.45 9.42
CA LYS A 10 28.51 -17.01 9.56
C LYS A 10 27.69 -16.44 10.72
N ALA A 11 26.42 -16.83 10.83
CA ALA A 11 25.55 -16.42 11.93
C ALA A 11 26.10 -16.87 13.29
N LEU A 12 26.47 -18.15 13.43
CA LEU A 12 27.05 -18.70 14.65
C LEU A 12 28.35 -17.98 15.07
N GLN A 13 29.21 -17.64 14.10
CA GLN A 13 30.45 -16.90 14.38
C GLN A 13 30.17 -15.53 15.02
N ILE A 14 29.15 -14.80 14.53
CA ILE A 14 28.78 -13.48 15.06
C ILE A 14 28.08 -13.60 16.42
N LEU A 15 27.21 -14.61 16.55
CA LEU A 15 26.43 -14.87 17.75
C LEU A 15 27.30 -15.35 18.92
N SER A 16 28.42 -16.01 18.66
CA SER A 16 29.33 -16.52 19.71
C SER A 16 29.62 -15.48 20.81
N PRO A 17 29.51 -15.82 22.11
CA PRO A 17 29.29 -17.16 22.66
C PRO A 17 27.82 -17.60 22.85
N ILE A 18 26.83 -16.94 22.21
CA ILE A 18 25.41 -17.34 22.32
C ILE A 18 25.23 -18.77 21.79
N LYS A 19 24.60 -19.64 22.59
CA LYS A 19 24.25 -21.02 22.23
C LYS A 19 22.85 -21.37 22.77
N PRO A 20 22.22 -22.49 22.34
CA PRO A 20 20.98 -22.97 22.97
C PRO A 20 21.19 -23.21 24.47
N ALA A 21 20.20 -22.83 25.29
CA ALA A 21 20.26 -23.14 26.72
C ALA A 21 20.26 -24.66 26.96
N ASP A 22 21.10 -25.12 27.88
CA ASP A 22 21.27 -26.53 28.23
C ASP A 22 21.26 -26.73 29.76
N LYS A 23 21.50 -27.96 30.22
CA LYS A 23 21.49 -28.28 31.66
C LYS A 23 22.57 -27.56 32.47
N GLY A 24 23.61 -27.05 31.82
CA GLY A 24 24.68 -26.27 32.43
C GLY A 24 24.41 -24.77 32.46
N THR A 25 23.32 -24.29 31.86
CA THR A 25 22.95 -22.88 31.84
C THR A 25 22.30 -22.48 33.17
N SER A 26 22.84 -21.46 33.82
CA SER A 26 22.33 -20.95 35.10
C SER A 26 21.06 -20.10 34.91
N ALA A 27 20.01 -20.44 35.65
CA ALA A 27 18.73 -19.73 35.67
C ALA A 27 18.12 -19.71 37.08
N VAL A 28 17.49 -18.61 37.46
CA VAL A 28 16.67 -18.51 38.67
C VAL A 28 15.44 -19.43 38.59
N ASN A 29 14.94 -19.85 39.76
CA ASN A 29 13.70 -20.62 39.84
C ASN A 29 12.55 -19.85 39.17
N ASN A 30 11.73 -20.57 38.40
CA ASN A 30 10.60 -20.02 37.65
C ASN A 30 10.97 -18.95 36.60
N PHE A 31 12.21 -18.91 36.12
CA PHE A 31 12.67 -17.90 35.14
C PHE A 31 11.71 -17.72 33.94
N LEU A 32 11.18 -18.82 33.38
CA LEU A 32 10.22 -18.77 32.27
C LEU A 32 8.98 -17.92 32.56
N PHE A 33 8.59 -17.78 33.83
CA PHE A 33 7.42 -17.02 34.27
C PHE A 33 7.77 -15.67 34.91
N SER A 34 9.00 -15.48 35.39
CA SER A 34 9.44 -14.27 36.09
C SER A 34 10.33 -13.34 35.26
N ALA A 35 10.72 -13.73 34.05
CA ALA A 35 11.63 -12.97 33.20
C ALA A 35 11.11 -11.56 32.89
N LYS A 36 11.98 -10.56 33.03
CA LYS A 36 11.68 -9.16 32.76
C LYS A 36 12.23 -8.74 31.41
N ARG A 37 11.49 -7.90 30.68
CA ARG A 37 11.95 -7.38 29.39
C ARG A 37 13.09 -6.37 29.61
N SER A 38 14.23 -6.58 28.94
CA SER A 38 15.35 -5.64 28.94
C SER A 38 15.07 -4.41 28.07
N GLU A 39 15.65 -3.27 28.44
CA GLU A 39 15.65 -2.06 27.62
C GLU A 39 16.35 -2.25 26.26
N ALA A 40 17.28 -3.21 26.19
CA ALA A 40 18.00 -3.58 24.98
C ALA A 40 17.08 -4.12 23.86
N SER A 41 15.83 -4.48 24.19
CA SER A 41 14.84 -4.97 23.22
C SER A 41 14.62 -3.99 22.07
N ARG A 42 14.82 -2.69 22.28
CA ARG A 42 14.71 -1.64 21.23
C ARG A 42 15.79 -1.76 20.13
N LEU A 43 16.85 -2.54 20.38
CA LEU A 43 17.95 -2.76 19.45
C LEU A 43 17.75 -3.99 18.57
N LEU A 44 16.72 -4.80 18.85
CA LEU A 44 16.41 -6.01 18.11
C LEU A 44 15.81 -5.67 16.73
N PRO A 45 16.08 -6.49 15.71
CA PRO A 45 15.40 -6.39 14.42
C PRO A 45 13.96 -6.91 14.52
N GLU A 46 13.25 -6.83 13.39
CA GLU A 46 11.88 -7.35 13.28
C GLU A 46 11.76 -8.81 13.73
N TYR A 47 10.66 -9.12 14.40
CA TYR A 47 10.45 -10.40 15.07
C TYR A 47 10.60 -11.60 14.12
N TYR A 48 10.13 -11.50 12.88
CA TYR A 48 10.20 -12.59 11.91
C TYR A 48 11.65 -12.89 11.46
N LEU A 49 12.52 -11.89 11.39
CA LEU A 49 13.95 -12.10 11.09
C LEU A 49 14.64 -12.88 12.20
N ILE A 50 14.26 -12.60 13.46
CA ILE A 50 14.78 -13.32 14.63
C ILE A 50 14.27 -14.75 14.61
N PHE A 51 12.99 -14.95 14.30
CA PHE A 51 12.40 -16.28 14.18
C PHE A 51 13.14 -17.13 13.14
N PHE A 52 13.27 -16.63 11.89
CA PHE A 52 13.96 -17.32 10.81
C PHE A 52 15.45 -17.59 11.12
N LEU A 53 16.12 -16.70 11.85
CA LEU A 53 17.48 -16.91 12.33
C LEU A 53 17.55 -18.09 13.32
N PHE A 54 16.78 -18.04 14.40
CA PHE A 54 16.91 -19.01 15.48
C PHE A 54 16.23 -20.35 15.17
N SER A 55 14.99 -20.33 14.69
CA SER A 55 14.24 -21.53 14.31
C SER A 55 14.84 -22.17 13.06
N ASP A 56 14.75 -21.50 11.92
CA ASP A 56 14.88 -22.20 10.64
C ASP A 56 16.35 -22.33 10.20
N LEU A 57 17.15 -21.29 10.41
CA LEU A 57 18.57 -21.33 10.06
C LEU A 57 19.42 -22.04 11.11
N LEU A 58 19.14 -21.88 12.40
CA LEU A 58 19.98 -22.40 13.48
C LEU A 58 19.40 -23.63 14.20
N ASN A 59 18.13 -23.98 14.00
CA ASN A 59 17.44 -25.09 14.66
C ASN A 59 17.45 -24.99 16.20
N PHE A 60 17.34 -23.77 16.75
CA PHE A 60 17.16 -23.57 18.18
C PHE A 60 15.75 -23.99 18.59
N LYS A 61 15.63 -24.62 19.76
CA LYS A 61 14.34 -25.08 20.26
C LYS A 61 13.43 -23.90 20.60
N ASN A 62 12.34 -23.76 19.85
CA ASN A 62 11.22 -22.88 20.20
C ASN A 62 10.34 -23.57 21.27
N LEU A 63 10.02 -22.89 22.37
CA LEU A 63 9.09 -23.38 23.38
C LEU A 63 7.61 -23.29 22.94
N GLY A 64 7.33 -22.57 21.85
CA GLY A 64 6.01 -22.48 21.24
C GLY A 64 5.14 -21.34 21.78
N ARG A 65 3.84 -21.46 21.53
CA ARG A 65 2.82 -20.50 21.95
C ARG A 65 2.45 -20.70 23.42
N PHE A 66 2.26 -19.59 24.14
CA PHE A 66 1.74 -19.55 25.50
C PHE A 66 0.95 -18.24 25.70
N GLU A 67 0.34 -18.03 26.87
CA GLU A 67 -0.43 -16.80 27.19
C GLU A 67 0.35 -15.54 26.79
N LYS A 68 -0.11 -14.86 25.74
CA LYS A 68 0.50 -13.64 25.15
C LYS A 68 1.93 -13.80 24.62
N ILE A 69 2.36 -15.03 24.32
CA ILE A 69 3.67 -15.37 23.75
C ILE A 69 3.45 -16.15 22.45
N ALA A 70 4.02 -15.68 21.34
CA ALA A 70 3.96 -16.35 20.04
C ALA A 70 5.04 -17.42 19.87
N TRP A 71 6.25 -17.12 20.36
CA TRP A 71 7.40 -18.03 20.36
C TRP A 71 8.42 -17.57 21.40
N SER A 72 9.25 -18.51 21.86
CA SER A 72 10.27 -18.28 22.87
C SER A 72 11.50 -19.17 22.62
N PHE A 73 12.67 -18.54 22.52
CA PHE A 73 13.96 -19.21 22.35
C PHE A 73 14.82 -19.01 23.61
N PRO A 74 14.99 -20.06 24.43
CA PRO A 74 15.94 -20.06 25.53
C PRO A 74 17.39 -20.13 25.01
N ILE A 75 18.19 -19.15 25.40
CA ILE A 75 19.60 -19.07 25.03
C ILE A 75 20.49 -19.02 26.27
N ASP A 76 21.71 -19.52 26.12
CA ASP A 76 22.81 -19.32 27.05
C ASP A 76 23.71 -18.21 26.51
N TYR A 77 24.02 -17.25 27.37
CA TYR A 77 25.09 -16.30 27.13
C TYR A 77 26.04 -16.29 28.31
N LYS A 78 27.28 -16.73 28.07
CA LYS A 78 28.35 -16.80 29.10
C LYS A 78 27.94 -17.61 30.34
N GLY A 79 27.15 -18.68 30.15
CA GLY A 79 26.69 -19.57 31.22
C GLY A 79 25.41 -19.12 31.93
N LYS A 80 24.81 -17.99 31.53
CA LYS A 80 23.56 -17.46 32.10
C LYS A 80 22.42 -17.54 31.08
N ALA A 81 21.21 -17.90 31.54
CA ALA A 81 20.03 -18.03 30.70
C ALA A 81 19.40 -16.67 30.35
N PHE A 82 18.98 -16.53 29.10
CA PHE A 82 18.14 -15.44 28.59
C PHE A 82 17.01 -16.02 27.74
N LEU A 83 15.92 -15.27 27.55
CA LEU A 83 14.86 -15.64 26.60
C LEU A 83 14.79 -14.60 25.49
N ILE A 84 14.69 -15.07 24.25
CA ILE A 84 14.35 -14.23 23.09
C ILE A 84 12.92 -14.58 22.71
N GLU A 85 12.00 -13.64 22.91
CA GLU A 85 10.57 -13.95 22.76
C GLU A 85 9.82 -12.86 22.01
N HIS A 86 8.81 -13.26 21.26
CA HIS A 86 7.79 -12.37 20.72
C HIS A 86 6.53 -12.46 21.55
N ARG A 87 6.18 -11.36 22.22
CA ARG A 87 4.97 -11.22 23.05
C ARG A 87 4.00 -10.20 22.44
N LYS A 88 2.79 -10.06 23.00
CA LYS A 88 1.73 -9.13 22.53
C LYS A 88 2.20 -7.69 22.25
N PHE A 89 3.29 -7.25 22.90
CA PHE A 89 3.89 -5.92 22.69
C PHE A 89 5.27 -5.99 22.02
N GLY A 90 5.47 -6.90 21.09
CA GLY A 90 6.68 -7.04 20.30
C GLY A 90 7.74 -7.94 20.90
N VAL A 91 8.86 -8.01 20.18
CA VAL A 91 9.99 -8.89 20.49
C VAL A 91 10.89 -8.29 21.57
N GLY A 92 11.52 -9.14 22.38
CA GLY A 92 12.44 -8.70 23.42
C GLY A 92 13.49 -9.71 23.83
N VAL A 93 14.55 -9.19 24.46
CA VAL A 93 15.47 -9.98 25.28
C VAL A 93 14.96 -9.93 26.71
N PHE A 94 14.74 -11.08 27.32
CA PHE A 94 14.25 -11.18 28.69
C PHE A 94 15.35 -11.69 29.61
N ILE A 95 15.49 -10.97 30.72
CA ILE A 95 16.56 -11.10 31.70
C ILE A 95 16.02 -11.59 33.05
N GLN A 96 16.93 -12.09 33.88
CA GLN A 96 16.62 -12.56 35.22
C GLN A 96 16.64 -11.38 36.20
N ASP A 97 17.70 -10.57 36.13
CA ASP A 97 17.98 -9.47 37.07
C ASP A 97 18.42 -8.20 36.33
N GLU A 98 18.31 -7.02 36.96
CA GLU A 98 18.75 -5.75 36.34
C GLU A 98 20.26 -5.69 36.04
N GLU A 99 21.06 -6.49 36.73
CA GLU A 99 22.51 -6.61 36.47
C GLU A 99 22.80 -7.22 35.09
N ASP A 100 21.82 -7.88 34.46
CA ASP A 100 21.95 -8.52 33.16
C ASP A 100 21.75 -7.56 31.98
N GLN A 101 21.41 -6.29 32.22
CA GLN A 101 21.09 -5.33 31.15
C GLN A 101 22.24 -5.14 30.15
N GLU A 102 23.49 -5.10 30.62
CA GLU A 102 24.64 -4.97 29.72
C GLU A 102 24.84 -6.23 28.86
N MET A 103 24.64 -7.41 29.43
CA MET A 103 24.65 -8.66 28.65
C MET A 103 23.51 -8.70 27.62
N ALA A 104 22.31 -8.24 27.99
CA ALA A 104 21.19 -8.13 27.06
C ALA A 104 21.48 -7.17 25.89
N LYS A 105 22.18 -6.05 26.14
CA LYS A 105 22.65 -5.14 25.07
C LYS A 105 23.65 -5.82 24.14
N GLU A 106 24.58 -6.60 24.67
CA GLU A 106 25.52 -7.40 23.86
C GLU A 106 24.78 -8.43 23.00
N ILE A 107 23.84 -9.16 23.59
CA ILE A 107 23.00 -10.15 22.90
C ILE A 107 22.23 -9.49 21.76
N ALA A 108 21.52 -8.38 22.02
CA ALA A 108 20.74 -7.69 21.00
C ALA A 108 21.63 -7.19 19.84
N LYS A 109 22.81 -6.62 20.14
CA LYS A 109 23.78 -6.21 19.11
C LYS A 109 24.26 -7.39 18.26
N LYS A 110 24.53 -8.55 18.87
CA LYS A 110 24.95 -9.76 18.17
C LYS A 110 23.85 -10.30 17.26
N ILE A 111 22.61 -10.35 17.74
CA ILE A 111 21.45 -10.75 16.93
C ILE A 111 21.31 -9.80 15.72
N SER A 112 21.33 -8.49 15.95
CA SER A 112 21.24 -7.49 14.87
C SER A 112 22.39 -7.60 13.88
N GLY A 113 23.61 -7.88 14.35
CA GLY A 113 24.77 -8.15 13.50
C GLY A 113 24.60 -9.41 12.66
N ALA A 114 24.13 -10.50 13.26
CA ALA A 114 23.89 -11.77 12.58
C ALA A 114 22.84 -11.59 11.48
N VAL A 115 21.67 -11.02 11.81
CA VAL A 115 20.58 -10.74 10.86
C VAL A 115 21.06 -9.93 9.66
N LYS A 116 21.80 -8.84 9.88
CA LYS A 116 22.37 -8.04 8.78
C LYS A 116 23.32 -8.85 7.89
N SER A 117 24.11 -9.72 8.49
CA SER A 117 25.17 -10.46 7.81
C SER A 117 24.67 -11.61 6.91
N ILE A 118 23.47 -12.11 7.18
CA ILE A 118 22.84 -13.22 6.45
C ILE A 118 21.68 -12.77 5.57
N ARG A 119 21.58 -11.48 5.23
CA ARG A 119 20.52 -10.93 4.36
C ARG A 119 20.22 -11.77 3.09
N PRO A 120 21.22 -12.31 2.36
CA PRO A 120 20.93 -13.15 1.19
C PRO A 120 20.12 -14.42 1.49
N TYR A 121 20.20 -14.96 2.71
CA TYR A 121 19.34 -16.07 3.14
C TYR A 121 17.87 -15.63 3.23
N TYR A 122 17.59 -14.45 3.77
CA TYR A 122 16.23 -13.91 3.80
C TYR A 122 15.70 -13.55 2.41
N ASP A 123 16.56 -13.01 1.54
CA ASP A 123 16.18 -12.73 0.15
C ASP A 123 15.80 -14.04 -0.58
N HIS A 124 16.50 -15.15 -0.28
CA HIS A 124 16.14 -16.47 -0.80
C HIS A 124 14.79 -16.97 -0.27
N LEU A 125 14.54 -16.88 1.04
CA LEU A 125 13.24 -17.27 1.62
C LEU A 125 12.09 -16.46 0.99
N ALA A 126 12.29 -15.16 0.79
CA ALA A 126 11.29 -14.32 0.14
C ALA A 126 11.03 -14.74 -1.32
N GLN A 127 12.08 -15.10 -2.05
CA GLN A 127 11.94 -15.60 -3.42
C GLN A 127 11.21 -16.94 -3.47
N GLU A 128 11.52 -17.87 -2.57
CA GLU A 128 10.82 -19.16 -2.47
C GLU A 128 9.34 -18.97 -2.15
N ALA A 129 9.00 -18.10 -1.20
CA ALA A 129 7.61 -17.78 -0.88
C ALA A 129 6.84 -17.23 -2.09
N VAL A 130 7.47 -16.37 -2.91
CA VAL A 130 6.86 -15.88 -4.16
C VAL A 130 6.66 -17.01 -5.17
N SER A 131 7.69 -17.80 -5.44
CA SER A 131 7.61 -18.93 -6.39
C SER A 131 6.60 -19.99 -5.95
N ASN A 132 6.42 -20.19 -4.64
CA ASN A 132 5.44 -21.13 -4.08
C ASN A 132 4.04 -20.51 -3.91
N SER A 133 3.84 -19.23 -4.24
CA SER A 133 2.58 -18.50 -4.05
C SER A 133 2.14 -18.41 -2.57
N GLU A 134 3.09 -18.40 -1.64
CA GLU A 134 2.91 -18.39 -0.19
C GLU A 134 3.10 -16.97 0.39
N PHE A 135 2.41 -15.98 -0.20
CA PHE A 135 2.47 -14.60 0.30
C PHE A 135 1.11 -13.92 0.31
N ASN A 136 1.05 -12.81 1.05
CA ASN A 136 -0.14 -11.99 1.18
C ASN A 136 0.11 -10.60 0.59
N VAL A 137 -0.93 -10.00 0.02
CA VAL A 137 -0.92 -8.59 -0.39
C VAL A 137 -1.59 -7.77 0.70
N ILE A 138 -0.83 -6.86 1.31
CA ILE A 138 -1.35 -5.89 2.28
C ILE A 138 -2.37 -5.01 1.57
N ASN A 139 -3.51 -4.80 2.22
CA ASN A 139 -4.60 -4.00 1.69
C ASN A 139 -4.54 -2.56 2.26
N ASN A 140 -4.29 -1.60 1.37
CA ASN A 140 -4.28 -0.16 1.64
C ASN A 140 -5.46 0.57 0.98
N ASN A 141 -6.47 -0.16 0.50
CA ASN A 141 -7.56 0.42 -0.29
C ASN A 141 -8.29 1.52 0.46
N ARG A 142 -8.61 1.34 1.76
CA ARG A 142 -9.27 2.38 2.57
C ARG A 142 -8.49 3.69 2.57
N GLN A 143 -7.20 3.65 2.90
CA GLN A 143 -6.38 4.87 2.96
C GLN A 143 -6.32 5.59 1.60
N LEU A 144 -6.16 4.83 0.51
CA LEU A 144 -6.13 5.37 -0.84
C LEU A 144 -7.49 5.95 -1.25
N PHE A 145 -8.58 5.27 -0.91
CA PHE A 145 -9.94 5.69 -1.20
C PHE A 145 -10.37 6.90 -0.36
N ASP A 146 -9.98 6.98 0.91
CA ASP A 146 -10.23 8.12 1.79
C ASP A 146 -9.56 9.38 1.23
N ARG A 147 -8.33 9.27 0.71
CA ARG A 147 -7.66 10.36 -0.01
C ARG A 147 -8.46 10.80 -1.24
N PHE A 148 -8.96 9.84 -2.04
CA PHE A 148 -9.81 10.14 -3.18
C PHE A 148 -11.09 10.88 -2.75
N ASN A 149 -11.80 10.38 -1.73
CA ASN A 149 -13.03 10.97 -1.21
C ASN A 149 -12.83 12.38 -0.65
N PHE A 150 -11.74 12.60 0.08
CA PHE A 150 -11.38 13.92 0.57
C PHE A 150 -11.24 14.93 -0.58
N LEU A 151 -10.55 14.53 -1.65
CA LEU A 151 -10.32 15.37 -2.83
C LEU A 151 -11.60 15.57 -3.65
N LEU A 152 -12.45 14.53 -3.77
CA LEU A 152 -13.75 14.60 -4.42
C LEU A 152 -14.68 15.59 -3.72
N ASN A 153 -14.77 15.50 -2.39
CA ASN A 153 -15.59 16.41 -1.58
C ASN A 153 -15.07 17.85 -1.65
N SER A 154 -13.75 18.03 -1.62
CA SER A 154 -13.11 19.34 -1.79
C SER A 154 -13.41 19.94 -3.16
N TYR A 155 -13.30 19.12 -4.22
CA TYR A 155 -13.66 19.52 -5.59
C TYR A 155 -15.11 19.96 -5.69
N LYS A 156 -16.06 19.13 -5.21
CA LYS A 156 -17.50 19.45 -5.25
C LYS A 156 -17.81 20.75 -4.50
N THR A 157 -17.15 20.98 -3.37
CA THR A 157 -17.30 22.21 -2.58
C THR A 157 -16.85 23.45 -3.36
N GLU A 158 -15.64 23.42 -3.94
CA GLU A 158 -15.13 24.54 -4.75
C GLU A 158 -15.94 24.73 -6.04
N TYR A 159 -16.40 23.64 -6.65
CA TYR A 159 -17.24 23.69 -7.83
C TYR A 159 -18.60 24.34 -7.55
N GLN A 160 -19.21 24.03 -6.40
CA GLN A 160 -20.45 24.69 -5.97
C GLN A 160 -20.23 26.20 -5.75
N LYS A 161 -19.11 26.59 -5.12
CA LYS A 161 -18.76 28.02 -4.99
C LYS A 161 -18.61 28.71 -6.35
N PHE A 162 -18.05 28.03 -7.35
CA PHE A 162 -18.01 28.54 -8.72
C PHE A 162 -19.43 28.82 -9.26
N ILE A 163 -20.35 27.86 -9.11
CA ILE A 163 -21.74 28.02 -9.56
C ILE A 163 -22.42 29.20 -8.83
N ASP A 164 -22.28 29.28 -7.52
CA ASP A 164 -22.92 30.30 -6.68
C ASP A 164 -22.37 31.71 -6.91
N ASN A 165 -21.14 31.83 -7.43
CA ASN A 165 -20.46 33.10 -7.65
C ASN A 165 -20.30 33.47 -9.13
N LYS A 166 -21.01 32.78 -10.02
CA LYS A 166 -20.98 33.04 -11.47
C LYS A 166 -21.27 34.50 -11.79
N GLY A 167 -20.33 35.18 -12.46
CA GLY A 167 -20.45 36.59 -12.83
C GLY A 167 -20.29 37.60 -11.68
N LYS A 168 -19.92 37.15 -10.47
CA LYS A 168 -19.64 38.05 -9.34
C LYS A 168 -18.18 38.48 -9.33
N THR A 169 -17.94 39.72 -8.93
CA THR A 169 -16.58 40.28 -8.79
C THR A 169 -16.38 40.79 -7.38
N GLU A 170 -15.17 40.59 -6.84
CA GLU A 170 -14.73 41.18 -5.59
C GLU A 170 -13.72 42.30 -5.86
N LYS A 171 -13.85 43.42 -5.14
CA LYS A 171 -12.94 44.56 -5.22
C LYS A 171 -12.14 44.64 -3.92
N LYS A 172 -10.83 44.53 -4.03
CA LYS A 172 -9.91 44.69 -2.89
C LYS A 172 -9.04 45.92 -3.12
N VAL A 173 -8.96 46.79 -2.12
CA VAL A 173 -8.08 47.97 -2.14
C VAL A 173 -6.95 47.72 -1.15
N GLU A 174 -5.72 47.71 -1.63
CA GLU A 174 -4.52 47.52 -0.81
C GLU A 174 -3.64 48.77 -0.90
N LYS A 175 -3.10 49.20 0.25
CA LYS A 175 -2.13 50.30 0.30
C LYS A 175 -0.74 49.72 0.44
N SER A 176 0.18 50.13 -0.44
CA SER A 176 1.60 49.84 -0.32
C SER A 176 2.41 51.13 -0.25
N GLU A 177 3.71 51.02 0.01
CA GLU A 177 4.66 52.15 0.01
C GLU A 177 4.70 52.92 -1.33
N PHE A 178 4.16 52.31 -2.40
CA PHE A 178 4.11 52.89 -3.75
C PHE A 178 2.72 53.45 -4.14
N GLY A 179 1.74 53.42 -3.23
CA GLY A 179 0.40 53.96 -3.45
C GLY A 179 -0.75 52.98 -3.16
N GLU A 180 -1.98 53.37 -3.51
CA GLU A 180 -3.17 52.52 -3.42
C GLU A 180 -3.37 51.75 -4.72
N PHE A 181 -3.50 50.43 -4.61
CA PHE A 181 -3.80 49.55 -5.74
C PHE A 181 -5.16 48.90 -5.53
N THR A 182 -5.98 48.90 -6.57
CA THR A 182 -7.28 48.22 -6.58
C THR A 182 -7.18 46.97 -7.44
N THR A 183 -7.47 45.82 -6.85
CA THR A 183 -7.60 44.56 -7.58
C THR A 183 -9.07 44.21 -7.71
N ILE A 184 -9.53 43.92 -8.93
CA ILE A 184 -10.86 43.39 -9.20
C ILE A 184 -10.68 41.93 -9.61
N THR A 185 -11.20 41.02 -8.80
CA THR A 185 -11.12 39.58 -9.04
C THR A 185 -12.49 39.06 -9.45
N SER A 186 -12.54 38.31 -10.55
CA SER A 186 -13.73 37.52 -10.90
C SER A 186 -13.74 36.28 -10.01
N LEU A 187 -14.73 36.20 -9.13
CA LEU A 187 -14.83 35.12 -8.14
C LEU A 187 -15.10 33.77 -8.82
N ASP A 188 -15.85 33.78 -9.92
CA ASP A 188 -16.11 32.59 -10.71
C ASP A 188 -14.85 32.03 -11.38
N PHE A 189 -13.95 32.89 -11.85
CA PHE A 189 -12.67 32.43 -12.39
C PHE A 189 -11.80 31.78 -11.29
N GLU A 190 -11.75 32.39 -10.11
CA GLU A 190 -10.95 31.89 -8.97
C GLU A 190 -11.46 30.54 -8.48
N PHE A 191 -12.75 30.41 -8.19
CA PHE A 191 -13.34 29.15 -7.71
C PHE A 191 -13.27 28.06 -8.77
N LYS A 192 -13.46 28.40 -10.06
CA LYS A 192 -13.29 27.44 -11.14
C LYS A 192 -11.85 26.93 -11.22
N GLN A 193 -10.86 27.81 -11.09
CA GLN A 193 -9.46 27.42 -11.11
C GLN A 193 -9.11 26.49 -9.94
N ARG A 194 -9.59 26.79 -8.73
CA ARG A 194 -9.40 25.93 -7.55
C ARG A 194 -10.07 24.57 -7.72
N ALA A 195 -11.31 24.54 -8.21
CA ALA A 195 -12.01 23.30 -8.52
C ALA A 195 -11.21 22.46 -9.52
N ASN A 196 -10.65 23.08 -10.57
CA ASN A 196 -9.85 22.38 -11.56
C ASN A 196 -8.58 21.73 -10.95
N TRP A 197 -7.86 22.41 -10.06
CA TRP A 197 -6.70 21.82 -9.38
C TRP A 197 -7.08 20.61 -8.51
N LEU A 198 -8.22 20.71 -7.83
CA LEU A 198 -8.74 19.62 -7.01
C LEU A 198 -9.23 18.45 -7.86
N ALA A 199 -9.87 18.71 -9.00
CA ALA A 199 -10.30 17.68 -9.94
C ALA A 199 -9.12 16.85 -10.45
N ILE A 200 -8.03 17.49 -10.89
CA ILE A 200 -6.80 16.80 -11.32
C ILE A 200 -6.29 15.88 -10.20
N SER A 201 -6.15 16.43 -8.99
CA SER A 201 -5.66 15.68 -7.83
C SER A 201 -6.58 14.52 -7.46
N CYS A 202 -7.89 14.72 -7.56
CA CYS A 202 -8.91 13.70 -7.32
C CYS A 202 -8.79 12.55 -8.32
N ILE A 203 -8.65 12.86 -9.61
CA ILE A 203 -8.48 11.86 -10.67
C ILE A 203 -7.16 11.09 -10.48
N GLU A 204 -6.06 11.75 -10.10
CA GLU A 204 -4.81 11.07 -9.75
C GLU A 204 -4.98 10.11 -8.56
N ALA A 205 -5.70 10.54 -7.52
CA ALA A 205 -6.00 9.69 -6.37
C ALA A 205 -6.86 8.49 -6.75
N PHE A 206 -7.85 8.65 -7.64
CA PHE A 206 -8.63 7.55 -8.18
C PHE A 206 -7.76 6.50 -8.89
N TYR A 207 -6.83 6.92 -9.76
CA TYR A 207 -5.90 5.99 -10.39
C TYR A 207 -4.96 5.34 -9.38
N SER A 208 -4.50 6.06 -8.36
CA SER A 208 -3.67 5.47 -7.31
C SER A 208 -4.41 4.40 -6.51
N TRP A 209 -5.69 4.62 -6.19
CA TRP A 209 -6.54 3.64 -5.51
C TRP A 209 -6.79 2.42 -6.39
N THR A 210 -7.19 2.62 -7.65
CA THR A 210 -7.49 1.52 -8.57
C THR A 210 -6.26 0.69 -8.98
N GLU A 211 -5.06 1.29 -9.05
CA GLU A 211 -3.80 0.55 -9.21
C GLU A 211 -3.62 -0.53 -8.14
N HIS A 212 -4.02 -0.24 -6.91
CA HIS A 212 -3.93 -1.17 -5.79
C HIS A 212 -5.12 -2.13 -5.76
N LEU A 213 -6.34 -1.59 -5.85
CA LEU A 213 -7.59 -2.36 -5.83
C LEU A 213 -7.59 -3.47 -6.88
N PHE A 214 -7.13 -3.21 -8.10
CA PHE A 214 -7.16 -4.20 -9.18
C PHE A 214 -6.28 -5.42 -8.92
N ILE A 215 -5.22 -5.30 -8.13
CA ILE A 215 -4.44 -6.46 -7.71
C ILE A 215 -5.29 -7.36 -6.81
N HIS A 216 -5.99 -6.76 -5.84
CA HIS A 216 -6.86 -7.50 -4.94
C HIS A 216 -8.04 -8.14 -5.70
N LEU A 217 -8.70 -7.40 -6.58
CA LEU A 217 -9.82 -7.92 -7.38
C LEU A 217 -9.40 -9.04 -8.33
N ALA A 218 -8.19 -8.97 -8.91
CA ALA A 218 -7.68 -10.06 -9.75
C ALA A 218 -7.47 -11.36 -8.95
N ILE A 219 -6.97 -11.27 -7.72
CA ILE A 219 -6.73 -12.44 -6.87
C ILE A 219 -8.04 -13.02 -6.31
N ILE A 220 -8.89 -12.16 -5.75
CA ILE A 220 -10.12 -12.57 -5.04
C ILE A 220 -11.25 -12.87 -6.03
N GLY A 221 -11.52 -11.91 -6.93
CA GLY A 221 -12.65 -12.00 -7.86
C GLY A 221 -12.35 -12.83 -9.12
N GLN A 222 -11.10 -12.84 -9.60
CA GLN A 222 -10.70 -13.55 -10.82
C GLN A 222 -9.83 -14.79 -10.55
N ASN A 223 -9.70 -15.18 -9.29
CA ASN A 223 -8.98 -16.38 -8.86
C ASN A 223 -7.53 -16.45 -9.37
N LEU A 224 -6.83 -15.31 -9.43
CA LEU A 224 -5.41 -15.29 -9.74
C LEU A 224 -4.59 -15.80 -8.54
N SER A 225 -4.11 -17.04 -8.65
CA SER A 225 -3.46 -17.76 -7.54
C SER A 225 -1.95 -17.96 -7.68
N ASP A 226 -1.37 -17.53 -8.80
CA ASP A 226 0.03 -17.76 -9.15
C ASP A 226 0.89 -16.56 -8.74
N GLY A 227 1.85 -16.80 -7.85
CA GLY A 227 2.68 -15.77 -7.26
C GLY A 227 3.57 -15.02 -8.25
N GLU A 228 4.09 -15.68 -9.28
CA GLU A 228 4.90 -15.04 -10.32
C GLU A 228 4.04 -14.12 -11.17
N LYS A 229 2.84 -14.58 -11.57
CA LYS A 229 1.88 -13.75 -12.33
C LYS A 229 1.37 -12.57 -11.52
N VAL A 230 1.14 -12.73 -10.21
CA VAL A 230 0.78 -11.61 -9.34
C VAL A 230 1.91 -10.58 -9.30
N SER A 231 3.17 -11.03 -9.18
CA SER A 231 4.34 -10.15 -9.17
C SER A 231 4.49 -9.37 -10.49
N GLU A 232 4.32 -10.05 -11.63
CA GLU A 232 4.28 -9.42 -12.95
C GLU A 232 3.14 -8.39 -13.06
N LEU A 233 1.95 -8.74 -12.55
CA LEU A 233 0.78 -7.87 -12.58
C LEU A 233 0.98 -6.61 -11.75
N ILE A 234 1.64 -6.70 -10.58
CA ILE A 234 1.98 -5.54 -9.75
C ILE A 234 2.85 -4.53 -10.52
N GLY A 235 3.81 -5.02 -11.31
CA GLY A 235 4.68 -4.19 -12.16
C GLY A 235 4.02 -3.70 -13.45
N ALA A 236 2.86 -4.22 -13.82
CA ALA A 236 2.20 -3.91 -15.08
C ALA A 236 1.54 -2.51 -15.10
N GLU A 237 1.25 -2.01 -16.31
CA GLU A 237 0.45 -0.79 -16.48
C GLU A 237 -1.00 -1.01 -16.02
N TRP A 238 -1.64 0.03 -15.48
CA TRP A 238 -3.05 0.02 -15.07
C TRP A 238 -4.02 -0.64 -16.04
N LYS A 239 -3.85 -0.46 -17.36
CA LYS A 239 -4.72 -1.08 -18.37
C LYS A 239 -4.69 -2.61 -18.33
N THR A 240 -3.55 -3.18 -17.96
CA THR A 240 -3.37 -4.63 -17.79
C THR A 240 -3.99 -5.08 -16.48
N LYS A 241 -3.78 -4.31 -15.40
CA LYS A 241 -4.40 -4.54 -14.09
C LYS A 241 -5.92 -4.51 -14.15
N PHE A 242 -6.50 -3.52 -14.84
CA PHE A 242 -7.94 -3.43 -15.06
C PHE A 242 -8.48 -4.70 -15.70
N LYS A 243 -7.87 -5.16 -16.80
CA LYS A 243 -8.32 -6.37 -17.51
C LYS A 243 -8.17 -7.64 -16.69
N ALA A 244 -7.18 -7.69 -15.81
CA ALA A 244 -6.97 -8.82 -14.90
C ALA A 244 -8.00 -8.83 -13.76
N ALA A 245 -8.49 -7.65 -13.33
CA ALA A 245 -9.50 -7.52 -12.28
C ALA A 245 -10.92 -7.66 -12.80
N ILE A 246 -11.19 -7.15 -14.00
CA ILE A 246 -12.53 -7.00 -14.58
C ILE A 246 -12.52 -7.54 -16.02
N PRO A 247 -13.15 -8.70 -16.28
CA PRO A 247 -13.18 -9.32 -17.61
C PRO A 247 -13.99 -8.51 -18.63
N ILE A 248 -13.33 -7.60 -19.35
CA ILE A 248 -13.99 -6.72 -20.34
C ILE A 248 -14.67 -7.46 -21.49
N ASN A 249 -14.23 -8.66 -21.84
CA ASN A 249 -14.81 -9.43 -22.95
C ASN A 249 -16.19 -10.01 -22.61
N SER A 250 -16.55 -10.00 -21.32
CA SER A 250 -17.80 -10.58 -20.81
C SER A 250 -18.86 -9.51 -20.52
N SER A 251 -18.50 -8.22 -20.55
CA SER A 251 -19.42 -7.10 -20.24
C SER A 251 -19.12 -5.89 -21.12
N LYS A 252 -20.11 -5.50 -21.94
CA LYS A 252 -20.02 -4.28 -22.77
C LYS A 252 -19.88 -3.02 -21.92
N GLU A 253 -20.49 -3.02 -20.73
CA GLU A 253 -20.40 -1.92 -19.79
C GLU A 253 -18.98 -1.79 -19.22
N ALA A 254 -18.37 -2.90 -18.82
CA ALA A 254 -16.96 -2.94 -18.41
C ALA A 254 -16.01 -2.48 -19.53
N GLU A 255 -16.27 -2.88 -20.77
CA GLU A 255 -15.51 -2.43 -21.94
C GLU A 255 -15.64 -0.91 -22.17
N SER A 256 -16.83 -0.33 -21.97
CA SER A 256 -17.03 1.12 -22.06
C SER A 256 -16.20 1.86 -21.02
N PHE A 257 -16.33 1.48 -19.74
CA PHE A 257 -15.54 2.09 -18.66
C PHE A 257 -14.04 1.96 -18.91
N TYR A 258 -13.58 0.80 -19.35
CA TYR A 258 -12.18 0.59 -19.72
C TYR A 258 -11.68 1.61 -20.76
N ASN A 259 -12.43 1.78 -21.85
CA ASN A 259 -12.03 2.67 -22.94
C ASN A 259 -12.05 4.15 -22.53
N GLU A 260 -13.07 4.56 -21.79
CA GLU A 260 -13.24 5.94 -21.32
C GLU A 260 -12.18 6.30 -20.27
N LEU A 261 -11.98 5.45 -19.26
CA LEU A 261 -10.98 5.67 -18.22
C LEU A 261 -9.54 5.62 -18.76
N ILE A 262 -9.23 4.82 -19.78
CA ILE A 262 -7.91 4.91 -20.43
C ILE A 262 -7.71 6.25 -21.12
N THR A 263 -8.76 6.78 -21.74
CA THR A 263 -8.70 8.08 -22.41
C THR A 263 -8.40 9.18 -21.40
N VAL A 264 -9.10 9.18 -20.26
CA VAL A 264 -8.86 10.11 -19.13
C VAL A 264 -7.43 9.98 -18.63
N ARG A 265 -6.94 8.77 -18.36
CA ARG A 265 -5.57 8.54 -17.85
C ARG A 265 -4.50 9.09 -18.78
N ASN A 266 -4.65 8.86 -20.08
CA ASN A 266 -3.71 9.35 -21.09
C ASN A 266 -3.70 10.88 -21.16
N GLN A 267 -4.88 11.52 -21.08
CA GLN A 267 -4.99 12.97 -21.06
C GLN A 267 -4.35 13.58 -19.81
N LEU A 268 -4.64 13.02 -18.64
CA LEU A 268 -4.05 13.44 -17.37
C LEU A 268 -2.52 13.38 -17.41
N ARG A 269 -1.95 12.25 -17.83
CA ARG A 269 -0.49 12.10 -17.96
C ARG A 269 0.11 13.13 -18.90
N ASN A 270 -0.52 13.37 -20.06
CA ASN A 270 -0.05 14.37 -21.02
C ASN A 270 -0.14 15.80 -20.46
N PHE A 271 -1.10 16.09 -19.59
CA PHE A 271 -1.22 17.40 -18.96
C PHE A 271 -0.16 17.62 -17.87
N VAL A 272 -0.06 16.69 -16.91
CA VAL A 272 0.81 16.80 -15.73
C VAL A 272 2.29 16.66 -16.12
N ALA A 273 2.64 15.69 -16.97
CA ALA A 273 4.04 15.41 -17.31
C ALA A 273 4.68 16.48 -18.21
N HIS A 274 3.90 17.34 -18.85
CA HIS A 274 4.41 18.37 -19.75
C HIS A 274 4.37 19.79 -19.15
N GLY A 275 4.10 19.95 -17.85
CA GLY A 275 4.30 21.23 -17.14
C GLY A 275 3.58 22.43 -17.76
N ALA A 276 2.35 22.21 -18.26
CA ALA A 276 1.55 23.19 -19.01
C ALA A 276 2.11 23.62 -20.39
N PHE A 277 3.21 23.05 -20.89
CA PHE A 277 3.64 23.22 -22.28
C PHE A 277 2.73 22.49 -23.27
N GLY A 278 2.04 21.44 -22.79
CA GLY A 278 1.22 20.54 -23.61
C GLY A 278 2.04 19.75 -24.63
N LYS A 279 1.39 18.79 -25.29
CA LYS A 279 2.05 17.93 -26.29
C LYS A 279 2.32 18.64 -27.62
N ASP A 280 1.53 19.68 -27.94
CA ASP A 280 1.50 20.33 -29.27
C ASP A 280 2.00 21.79 -29.24
N GLY A 281 2.86 22.16 -28.28
CA GLY A 281 3.40 23.52 -28.20
C GLY A 281 2.38 24.57 -27.73
N ASN A 282 1.37 24.14 -26.98
CA ASN A 282 0.24 24.93 -26.52
C ASN A 282 0.61 26.14 -25.62
N ALA A 283 1.82 26.17 -25.07
CA ALA A 283 2.36 27.31 -24.34
C ALA A 283 3.08 28.35 -25.21
N PHE A 284 3.27 28.11 -26.51
CA PHE A 284 3.96 29.03 -27.40
C PHE A 284 3.00 30.07 -28.00
N ARG A 285 3.39 31.34 -27.93
CA ARG A 285 2.76 32.43 -28.66
C ARG A 285 3.81 33.20 -29.44
N PHE A 286 3.48 33.62 -30.66
CA PHE A 286 4.32 34.53 -31.43
C PHE A 286 3.74 35.95 -31.39
N HIS A 287 4.62 36.94 -31.50
CA HIS A 287 4.21 38.35 -31.53
C HIS A 287 3.74 38.73 -32.93
N SER A 288 2.56 39.36 -33.01
CA SER A 288 2.01 39.89 -34.25
C SER A 288 1.44 41.30 -34.04
N LYS A 289 1.04 41.96 -35.12
CA LYS A 289 0.36 43.28 -35.06
C LYS A 289 -1.01 43.23 -34.35
N THR A 290 -1.61 42.04 -34.15
CA THR A 290 -2.85 41.86 -33.40
C THR A 290 -2.62 41.38 -31.96
N GLY A 291 -1.35 41.30 -31.53
CA GLY A 291 -0.95 40.80 -30.22
C GLY A 291 -0.34 39.40 -30.27
N ALA A 292 -0.32 38.72 -29.12
CA ALA A 292 0.26 37.40 -28.95
C ALA A 292 -0.65 36.30 -29.51
N VAL A 293 -0.26 35.69 -30.62
CA VAL A 293 -1.03 34.67 -31.34
C VAL A 293 -0.50 33.27 -31.00
N PRO A 294 -1.35 32.27 -30.72
CA PRO A 294 -0.91 30.90 -30.43
C PRO A 294 -0.10 30.27 -31.57
N VAL A 295 0.95 29.51 -31.23
CA VAL A 295 1.70 28.66 -32.15
C VAL A 295 1.34 27.20 -31.85
N LEU A 296 0.78 26.49 -32.83
CA LEU A 296 0.57 25.04 -32.73
C LEU A 296 1.73 24.32 -33.41
N MET A 297 2.47 23.50 -32.66
CA MET A 297 3.53 22.65 -33.21
C MET A 297 2.88 21.36 -33.75
N ASN A 298 2.68 21.30 -35.06
CA ASN A 298 2.00 20.16 -35.70
C ASN A 298 2.81 18.86 -35.60
N HIS A 299 2.38 17.93 -34.75
CA HIS A 299 2.74 16.51 -34.86
C HIS A 299 1.49 15.62 -34.89
N LYS A 300 1.01 15.36 -36.12
CA LYS A 300 -0.02 14.39 -36.56
C LYS A 300 -1.48 14.68 -36.17
N LYS A 301 -2.32 14.79 -37.21
CA LYS A 301 -3.79 14.79 -37.16
C LYS A 301 -4.32 13.50 -36.52
N SER A 302 -4.99 13.58 -35.37
CA SER A 302 -5.87 12.50 -34.88
C SER A 302 -7.34 12.92 -34.97
N LYS A 303 -8.20 12.00 -35.43
CA LYS A 303 -9.65 12.18 -35.60
C LYS A 303 -10.39 11.92 -34.27
N ASN A 304 -10.11 12.70 -33.23
CA ASN A 304 -10.87 12.63 -31.97
C ASN A 304 -11.93 13.73 -31.91
N LYS A 305 -13.10 13.40 -31.35
CA LYS A 305 -14.27 14.28 -31.18
C LYS A 305 -14.07 15.47 -30.22
N PHE A 306 -12.84 15.78 -29.79
CA PHE A 306 -12.54 16.77 -28.75
C PHE A 306 -11.38 17.70 -29.14
N SER A 307 -11.45 18.97 -28.71
CA SER A 307 -10.90 20.15 -29.41
C SER A 307 -9.41 20.48 -29.18
N LEU A 308 -8.87 21.27 -30.11
CA LEU A 308 -7.53 21.87 -30.18
C LEU A 308 -7.34 23.07 -29.22
N HIS A 309 -7.38 22.87 -27.90
CA HIS A 309 -6.93 23.89 -26.95
C HIS A 309 -6.05 23.30 -25.86
N GLY A 310 -4.96 24.02 -25.57
CA GLY A 310 -3.87 23.65 -24.68
C GLY A 310 -4.11 23.63 -23.18
N PHE A 311 -5.37 23.54 -22.77
CA PHE A 311 -5.74 23.34 -21.38
C PHE A 311 -6.24 21.90 -21.22
N LEU A 312 -6.35 21.40 -19.98
CA LEU A 312 -7.12 20.20 -19.71
C LEU A 312 -8.47 20.34 -20.42
N THR A 313 -8.69 19.49 -21.41
CA THR A 313 -9.83 19.59 -22.34
C THR A 313 -10.93 18.59 -22.00
N PHE A 314 -10.81 17.87 -20.88
CA PHE A 314 -11.95 17.17 -20.32
C PHE A 314 -12.75 18.15 -19.46
N LYS A 315 -14.08 18.11 -19.59
CA LYS A 315 -14.96 18.77 -18.62
C LYS A 315 -14.82 17.99 -17.33
N GLU A 316 -14.23 18.62 -16.32
CA GLU A 316 -13.86 17.99 -15.05
C GLU A 316 -15.05 17.27 -14.42
N ASN A 317 -16.24 17.87 -14.49
CA ASN A 317 -17.47 17.27 -14.02
C ASN A 317 -17.79 15.93 -14.71
N GLU A 318 -17.70 15.87 -16.05
CA GLU A 318 -18.04 14.64 -16.80
C GLU A 318 -17.10 13.49 -16.43
N VAL A 319 -15.82 13.80 -16.17
CA VAL A 319 -14.85 12.79 -15.73
C VAL A 319 -15.11 12.35 -14.30
N ILE A 320 -15.46 13.28 -13.41
CA ILE A 320 -15.81 12.95 -12.03
C ILE A 320 -17.09 12.11 -11.99
N GLU A 321 -18.11 12.46 -12.78
CA GLU A 321 -19.33 11.67 -12.95
C GLU A 321 -19.02 10.26 -13.46
N LEU A 322 -18.19 10.12 -14.51
CA LEU A 322 -17.73 8.81 -15.01
C LEU A 322 -17.04 7.97 -13.91
N ILE A 323 -16.19 8.60 -13.09
CA ILE A 323 -15.52 7.91 -11.97
C ILE A 323 -16.53 7.45 -10.92
N GLU A 324 -17.49 8.31 -10.55
CA GLU A 324 -18.53 7.94 -9.58
C GLU A 324 -19.45 6.83 -10.12
N GLU A 325 -19.76 6.84 -11.41
CA GLU A 325 -20.49 5.76 -12.08
C GLU A 325 -19.70 4.45 -12.12
N PHE A 326 -18.40 4.52 -12.42
CA PHE A 326 -17.53 3.35 -12.37
C PHE A 326 -17.43 2.76 -10.96
N ILE A 327 -17.36 3.60 -9.93
CA ILE A 327 -17.38 3.13 -8.53
C ILE A 327 -18.69 2.41 -8.22
N LYS A 328 -19.84 2.96 -8.65
CA LYS A 328 -21.14 2.28 -8.49
C LYS A 328 -21.16 0.94 -9.23
N PHE A 329 -20.63 0.90 -10.44
CA PHE A 329 -20.51 -0.32 -11.24
C PHE A 329 -19.75 -1.43 -10.49
N LEU A 330 -18.64 -1.09 -9.81
CA LEU A 330 -17.87 -2.05 -9.01
C LEU A 330 -18.71 -2.71 -7.88
N TRP A 331 -19.70 -2.00 -7.35
CA TRP A 331 -20.60 -2.47 -6.29
C TRP A 331 -21.88 -3.15 -6.80
N SER A 332 -22.21 -3.00 -8.09
CA SER A 332 -23.42 -3.57 -8.68
C SER A 332 -23.17 -4.80 -9.56
N ASP A 333 -21.92 -5.05 -9.95
CA ASP A 333 -21.53 -6.17 -10.80
C ASP A 333 -20.88 -7.31 -9.99
N THR A 334 -20.40 -8.33 -10.68
CA THR A 334 -19.67 -9.51 -10.18
C THR A 334 -18.46 -9.20 -9.30
N THR A 335 -17.98 -7.96 -9.26
CA THR A 335 -16.90 -7.52 -8.38
C THR A 335 -17.37 -7.20 -6.96
N ALA A 336 -18.67 -7.07 -6.70
CA ALA A 336 -19.19 -6.60 -5.42
C ALA A 336 -18.74 -7.41 -4.20
N PRO A 337 -18.70 -8.76 -4.22
CA PRO A 337 -18.16 -9.53 -3.08
C PRO A 337 -16.68 -9.21 -2.82
N ALA A 338 -15.85 -9.16 -3.86
CA ALA A 338 -14.45 -8.79 -3.69
C ALA A 338 -14.27 -7.32 -3.22
N MET A 339 -15.18 -6.42 -3.62
CA MET A 339 -15.24 -5.06 -3.08
C MET A 339 -15.58 -5.05 -1.59
N GLU A 340 -16.55 -5.85 -1.13
CA GLU A 340 -16.90 -5.97 0.30
C GLU A 340 -15.67 -6.37 1.13
N TYR A 341 -14.99 -7.44 0.73
CA TYR A 341 -13.78 -7.94 1.42
C TYR A 341 -12.66 -6.89 1.48
N THR A 342 -12.43 -6.20 0.36
CA THR A 342 -11.26 -5.33 0.22
C THR A 342 -11.51 -3.91 0.71
N GLN A 343 -12.73 -3.38 0.57
CA GLN A 343 -13.05 -1.98 0.84
C GLN A 343 -13.75 -1.79 2.18
N GLU A 344 -14.72 -2.64 2.53
CA GLU A 344 -15.42 -2.53 3.82
C GLU A 344 -14.60 -3.18 4.94
N TYR A 345 -14.27 -4.47 4.75
CA TYR A 345 -13.54 -5.26 5.74
C TYR A 345 -12.03 -4.98 5.80
N GLN A 346 -11.46 -4.40 4.73
CA GLN A 346 -10.05 -3.99 4.67
C GLN A 346 -9.06 -5.13 4.90
N LEU A 347 -9.47 -6.35 4.58
CA LEU A 347 -8.66 -7.53 4.85
C LEU A 347 -7.52 -7.64 3.85
N PRO A 348 -6.34 -8.14 4.28
CA PRO A 348 -5.27 -8.48 3.36
C PRO A 348 -5.73 -9.59 2.41
N THR A 349 -5.15 -9.63 1.21
CA THR A 349 -5.39 -10.76 0.30
C THR A 349 -4.37 -11.85 0.57
N ILE A 350 -4.85 -13.06 0.89
CA ILE A 350 -4.05 -14.24 1.20
C ILE A 350 -4.01 -15.11 -0.05
N LEU A 351 -2.88 -15.14 -0.76
CA LEU A 351 -2.83 -15.72 -2.11
C LEU A 351 -3.18 -17.22 -2.14
N THR A 352 -2.81 -17.95 -1.08
CA THR A 352 -3.10 -19.39 -0.96
C THR A 352 -4.61 -19.70 -0.94
N LEU A 353 -5.45 -18.75 -0.49
CA LEU A 353 -6.91 -18.88 -0.50
C LEU A 353 -7.52 -18.74 -1.91
N SER A 354 -6.76 -18.22 -2.87
CA SER A 354 -7.12 -18.24 -4.29
C SER A 354 -6.83 -19.61 -4.90
N ALA A 355 -5.71 -20.24 -4.51
CA ALA A 355 -5.30 -21.54 -5.04
C ALA A 355 -6.21 -22.69 -4.60
N ASN A 356 -6.71 -22.66 -3.36
CA ASN A 356 -7.58 -23.70 -2.81
C ASN A 356 -9.08 -23.49 -3.10
N GLY A 357 -9.45 -22.40 -3.79
CA GLY A 357 -10.82 -22.07 -4.15
C GLY A 357 -11.67 -21.42 -3.05
N THR A 358 -11.09 -21.10 -1.89
CA THR A 358 -11.82 -20.41 -0.80
C THR A 358 -12.38 -19.07 -1.25
N TYR A 359 -11.59 -18.22 -1.93
CA TYR A 359 -12.11 -16.95 -2.43
C TYR A 359 -13.20 -17.13 -3.48
N LYS A 360 -13.08 -18.15 -4.33
CA LYS A 360 -14.11 -18.45 -5.33
C LYS A 360 -15.45 -18.77 -4.67
N ALA A 361 -15.46 -19.63 -3.66
CA ALA A 361 -16.66 -19.97 -2.92
C ALA A 361 -17.23 -18.75 -2.17
N ALA A 362 -16.37 -17.95 -1.53
CA ALA A 362 -16.81 -16.73 -0.85
C ALA A 362 -17.41 -15.69 -1.82
N CYS A 363 -16.95 -15.64 -3.07
CA CYS A 363 -17.47 -14.75 -4.10
C CYS A 363 -18.81 -15.21 -4.72
N ASP A 364 -19.37 -16.36 -4.33
CA ASP A 364 -20.65 -16.85 -4.89
C ASP A 364 -21.82 -15.92 -4.53
N SER A 365 -21.79 -15.28 -3.36
CA SER A 365 -22.77 -14.26 -2.96
C SER A 365 -22.19 -13.23 -1.99
N MET A 366 -22.89 -12.10 -1.82
CA MET A 366 -22.53 -11.10 -0.81
C MET A 366 -22.60 -11.65 0.62
N GLU A 367 -23.52 -12.57 0.89
CA GLU A 367 -23.68 -13.16 2.21
C GLU A 367 -22.51 -14.09 2.54
N ASP A 368 -22.15 -14.98 1.59
CA ASP A 368 -21.02 -15.90 1.75
C ASP A 368 -19.71 -15.14 1.98
N MET A 369 -19.52 -14.03 1.25
CA MET A 369 -18.36 -13.18 1.43
C MET A 369 -18.30 -12.52 2.81
N ARG A 370 -19.44 -12.05 3.34
CA ARG A 370 -19.49 -11.42 4.66
C ARG A 370 -19.16 -12.40 5.77
N ILE A 371 -19.78 -13.58 5.72
CA ILE A 371 -19.51 -14.66 6.68
C ILE A 371 -18.02 -14.99 6.67
N PHE A 372 -17.46 -15.22 5.49
CA PHE A 372 -16.04 -15.51 5.34
C PHE A 372 -15.13 -14.35 5.82
N ALA A 373 -15.48 -13.10 5.51
CA ALA A 373 -14.71 -11.94 5.92
C ALA A 373 -14.75 -11.73 7.45
N ASP A 374 -15.90 -11.96 8.09
CA ASP A 374 -16.04 -11.95 9.56
C ASP A 374 -15.14 -13.02 10.21
N GLU A 375 -15.10 -14.24 9.66
CA GLU A 375 -14.22 -15.31 10.15
C GLU A 375 -12.74 -14.91 10.07
N ILE A 376 -12.28 -14.42 8.92
CA ILE A 376 -10.89 -13.99 8.74
C ILE A 376 -10.55 -12.80 9.66
N MET A 377 -11.47 -11.84 9.81
CA MET A 377 -11.27 -10.71 10.72
C MET A 377 -11.10 -11.18 12.17
N ASN A 378 -11.93 -12.11 12.62
CA ASN A 378 -11.80 -12.71 13.96
C ASN A 378 -10.47 -13.45 14.14
N GLU A 379 -10.01 -14.21 13.14
CA GLU A 379 -8.71 -14.88 13.18
C GLU A 379 -7.54 -13.89 13.29
N LEU A 380 -7.59 -12.80 12.52
CA LEU A 380 -6.58 -11.75 12.56
C LEU A 380 -6.58 -11.02 13.92
N ASP A 381 -7.76 -10.74 14.48
CA ASP A 381 -7.89 -10.11 15.79
C ASP A 381 -7.38 -11.01 16.91
N ASN A 382 -7.68 -12.31 16.88
CA ASN A 382 -7.15 -13.29 17.82
C ASN A 382 -5.61 -13.36 17.71
N ALA A 383 -5.08 -13.45 16.49
CA ALA A 383 -3.63 -13.48 16.25
C ALA A 383 -2.94 -12.19 16.72
N ALA A 384 -3.52 -11.01 16.46
CA ALA A 384 -3.00 -9.73 16.90
C ALA A 384 -3.03 -9.59 18.43
N ASN A 385 -4.04 -10.16 19.09
CA ASN A 385 -4.15 -10.18 20.53
C ASN A 385 -3.34 -11.31 21.21
N MET A 386 -2.71 -12.17 20.41
CA MET A 386 -2.05 -13.41 20.84
C MET A 386 -2.96 -14.27 21.71
N ASP A 387 -4.22 -14.36 21.29
CA ASP A 387 -5.23 -15.28 21.81
C ASP A 387 -5.18 -16.54 20.94
N TRP A 388 -4.56 -17.59 21.46
CA TRP A 388 -4.21 -18.80 20.72
C TRP A 388 -5.24 -19.91 20.84
#